data_AF-A0AAQ0LWP5-F1
#
_entry.id   AF-A0AAQ0LWP5-F1
#
_cell.length_a   1.000
_cell.length_b   1.000
_cell.length_c   1.000
_cell.angle_alpha   90.00
_cell.angle_beta   90.00
_cell.angle_gamma   90.00
#
_symmetry.space_group_name_H-M   'P 1'
#
loop_
_entity.id
_entity.type
_entity.pdbx_description
1 polymer ?
#
loop_
_entity_poly.entity_id
_entity_poly.type
_entity_poly.pdbx_seq_one_letter_code
_entity_poly.pdbx_strand_id
1 'polypeptide(L)' 'MNTTKDIADRCGIKEGTLAYWRGAGIGPKFVKVGRIVMYPKEPMIAYFKEHLYQSTCEYEGKESA' A
#
# COMPACT_ATOMS: atom_id res chain seq x y z
N MET A 1 -2.59 15.06 -2.64
CA MET A 1 -1.58 13.99 -2.57
C MET A 1 -1.40 13.65 -1.10
N ASN A 2 -1.39 12.37 -0.71
CA ASN A 2 -1.46 11.98 0.71
C ASN A 2 -0.09 11.57 1.23
N THR A 3 0.27 11.98 2.45
CA THR A 3 1.50 11.49 3.10
C THR A 3 1.32 10.07 3.63
N THR A 4 2.41 9.40 4.01
CA THR A 4 2.33 8.11 4.74
C THR A 4 1.41 8.20 5.96
N LYS A 5 1.50 9.31 6.72
CA LYS A 5 0.67 9.55 7.90
C LYS A 5 -0.81 9.73 7.54
N ASP A 6 -1.11 10.50 6.49
CA ASP A 6 -2.49 10.63 5.99
C ASP A 6 -3.10 9.27 5.60
N ILE A 7 -2.33 8.42 4.92
CA ILE A 7 -2.82 7.08 4.56
C ILE A 7 -2.99 6.22 5.81
N ALA A 8 -2.08 6.33 6.77
CA ALA A 8 -2.19 5.58 8.00
C ALA A 8 -3.45 5.95 8.80
N ASP A 9 -3.70 7.24 8.95
CA ASP A 9 -4.86 7.76 9.68
C ASP A 9 -6.18 7.49 8.94
N ARG A 10 -6.22 7.66 7.61
CA ARG A 10 -7.45 7.55 6.82
C ARG A 10 -7.82 6.12 6.43
N CYS A 11 -6.83 5.27 6.19
CA CYS A 11 -7.05 3.89 5.73
C CYS A 11 -6.85 2.86 6.85
N GLY A 12 -6.40 3.28 8.04
CA GLY A 12 -6.14 2.37 9.17
C GLY A 12 -4.91 1.47 8.97
N ILE A 13 -4.01 1.82 8.04
CA ILE A 13 -2.81 1.02 7.73
C ILE A 13 -1.63 1.58 8.51
N LYS A 14 -1.00 0.79 9.39
CA LYS A 14 0.16 1.26 10.15
C LYS A 14 1.28 1.75 9.21
N GLU A 15 1.94 2.84 9.58
CA GLU A 15 3.07 3.39 8.80
C GLU A 15 4.19 2.34 8.59
N GLY A 16 4.40 1.46 9.58
CA GLY A 16 5.34 0.34 9.47
C GLY A 16 4.98 -0.66 8.37
N THR A 17 3.69 -0.95 8.18
CA THR A 17 3.20 -1.81 7.08
C THR A 17 3.46 -1.15 5.73
N LEU A 18 3.19 0.15 5.61
CA LEU A 18 3.51 0.92 4.40
C LEU A 18 5.01 0.97 4.11
N ALA A 19 5.85 1.06 5.14
CA ALA A 19 7.30 1.00 5.00
C ALA A 19 7.78 -0.39 4.54
N TYR A 20 7.25 -1.45 5.14
CA TYR A 20 7.53 -2.83 4.74
C TYR A 20 7.15 -3.08 3.28
N TRP A 21 5.94 -2.67 2.87
CA TRP A 21 5.47 -2.79 1.49
C TRP A 21 6.42 -2.14 0.49
N ARG A 22 6.86 -0.90 0.76
CA ARG A 22 7.83 -0.21 -0.07
C ARG A 22 9.17 -0.94 -0.16
N GLY A 23 9.64 -1.52 0.94
CA GLY A 23 10.90 -2.28 0.97
C GLY A 23 10.80 -3.63 0.26
N ALA A 24 9.67 -4.31 0.38
CA ALA A 24 9.40 -5.61 -0.24
C ALA A 24 8.94 -5.51 -1.70
N GLY A 25 8.75 -4.31 -2.24
CA GLY A 25 8.28 -4.11 -3.61
C GLY A 25 6.82 -4.51 -3.83
N ILE A 26 6.02 -4.55 -2.76
CA ILE A 26 4.59 -4.85 -2.78
C ILE A 26 3.77 -3.61 -2.42
N GLY A 27 2.45 -3.69 -2.61
CA GLY A 27 1.54 -2.62 -2.21
C GLY A 27 1.30 -1.54 -3.27
N PRO A 28 0.61 -0.45 -2.90
CA PRO A 28 0.27 0.63 -3.80
C PRO A 28 1.48 1.45 -4.23
N LYS A 29 1.44 1.95 -5.46
CA LYS A 29 2.50 2.83 -5.99
C LYS A 29 2.61 4.11 -5.15
N PHE A 30 3.85 4.54 -4.95
CA PHE A 30 4.18 5.73 -4.17
C PHE A 30 5.14 6.63 -4.95
N VAL A 31 5.21 7.90 -4.56
CA VAL A 31 6.17 8.87 -5.06
C VAL A 31 7.13 9.24 -3.93
N LYS A 32 8.43 9.16 -4.20
CA LYS A 32 9.49 9.57 -3.27
C LYS A 32 9.97 10.97 -3.65
N VAL A 33 9.83 11.93 -2.73
CA VAL A 33 10.31 13.31 -2.91
C VAL A 33 11.22 13.67 -1.74
N GLY A 34 12.52 13.60 -1.95
CA GLY A 34 13.52 13.82 -0.89
C GLY A 34 13.27 12.89 0.31
N ARG A 35 13.04 13.46 1.50
CA ARG A 35 12.75 12.70 2.72
C ARG A 35 11.29 12.24 2.83
N ILE A 36 10.38 12.80 2.03
CA ILE A 36 8.93 12.55 2.13
C ILE A 36 8.51 11.43 1.16
N VAL A 37 7.54 10.63 1.59
CA VAL A 37 6.89 9.59 0.78
C VAL A 37 5.42 9.97 0.67
N MET A 38 4.91 9.88 -0.56
CA MET A 38 3.54 10.28 -0.87
C MET A 38 2.82 9.19 -1.64
N TYR A 39 1.53 9.05 -1.35
CA TYR A 39 0.63 8.11 -2.00
C TYR A 39 -0.41 8.91 -2.80
N PRO A 40 -0.32 8.90 -4.15
CA PRO A 40 -1.33 9.51 -4.99
C PRO A 40 -2.67 8.74 -4.86
N LYS A 41 -3.78 9.44 -5.05
CA LYS A 41 -5.11 8.88 -4.82
C LYS A 41 -5.47 7.79 -5.84
N GLU A 42 -5.22 8.02 -7.13
CA GLU A 42 -5.62 7.06 -8.18
C GLU A 42 -4.88 5.73 -8.07
N PRO A 43 -3.54 5.67 -7.89
CA PRO A 43 -2.83 4.42 -7.70
C PRO A 43 -3.21 3.67 -6.43
N MET A 44 -3.55 4.38 -5.34
CA MET A 44 -4.10 3.74 -4.13
C MET A 44 -5.43 3.05 -4.42
N ILE A 45 -6.34 3.75 -5.12
CA ILE A 45 -7.65 3.19 -5.48
C ILE A 45 -7.47 2.00 -6.44
N ALA A 46 -6.60 2.12 -7.44
CA ALA A 46 -6.30 1.03 -8.37
C ALA A 46 -5.78 -0.20 -7.62
N TYR A 47 -4.82 -0.01 -6.71
CA TYR A 47 -4.31 -1.09 -5.88
C TYR A 47 -5.42 -1.78 -5.08
N PHE A 48 -6.27 -1.01 -4.38
CA PHE A 48 -7.37 -1.62 -3.63
C PHE A 48 -8.33 -2.38 -4.54
N LYS A 49 -8.68 -1.84 -5.71
CA LYS A 49 -9.58 -2.53 -6.66
C LYS A 49 -9.00 -3.84 -7.18
N GLU A 50 -7.69 -3.87 -7.46
CA GLU A 50 -7.00 -5.07 -7.93
C GLU A 50 -6.83 -6.13 -6.82
N HIS A 51 -6.80 -5.68 -5.56
CA HIS A 51 -6.60 -6.53 -4.37
C HIS A 51 -7.89 -6.64 -3.54
N LEU A 52 -9.04 -6.75 -4.21
CA LEU A 52 -10.32 -7.10 -3.59
C LEU A 52 -10.49 -8.62 -3.66
N TYR A 53 -10.59 -9.23 -2.48
CA TYR A 53 -10.81 -10.67 -2.32
C TYR A 53 -12.07 -10.88 -1.47
N GLN A 54 -12.87 -11.89 -1.80
CA GLN A 54 -14.08 -12.25 -1.06
C GLN A 54 -13.74 -13.13 0.15
N SER A 55 -12.66 -13.90 0.07
CA SER A 55 -12.19 -14.80 1.13
C SER A 55 -10.67 -14.80 1.23
N THR A 56 -10.15 -15.08 2.42
CA THR A 56 -8.71 -15.27 2.65
C THR A 56 -8.14 -16.44 1.85
N CYS A 57 -8.98 -17.42 1.47
CA CYS A 57 -8.56 -18.54 0.63
C CYS A 57 -8.33 -18.15 -0.84
N GLU A 58 -8.88 -17.03 -1.31
CA GLU A 58 -8.67 -16.53 -2.68
C GLU A 58 -7.35 -15.76 -2.81
N TYR A 59 -6.75 -15.40 -1.69
CA TYR A 59 -5.47 -14.73 -1.66
C TYR A 59 -4.37 -15.76 -1.90
N GLU A 60 -3.99 -15.92 -3.17
CA GLU A 60 -2.76 -16.57 -3.60
C GLU A 60 -1.58 -15.66 -3.21
N GLY A 61 -1.33 -15.53 -1.91
CA GLY A 61 -0.15 -14.83 -1.41
C GLY A 61 1.06 -15.47 -2.07
N LYS A 62 1.85 -14.70 -2.83
CA LYS A 62 3.10 -15.23 -3.38
C LYS A 62 3.89 -15.80 -2.20
N GLU A 63 3.92 -17.13 -2.10
CA GLU A 63 4.88 -17.85 -1.28
C GLU A 63 6.23 -17.24 -1.60
N SER A 64 6.82 -16.58 -0.61
CA SER A 64 8.24 -16.29 -0.65
C SER A 64 8.92 -17.66 -0.67
N ALA A 65 9.44 -18.02 -1.84
CA ALA A 65 10.36 -19.13 -2.03
C ALA A 65 11.56 -19.04 -1.08
#